data_AF-A0A9N7GA33-F1
#
_entry.id   AF-A0A9N7GA33-F1
#
_cell.length_a   1.000
_cell.length_b   1.000
_cell.length_c   1.000
_cell.angle_alpha   90.00
_cell.angle_beta   90.00
_cell.angle_gamma   90.00
#
_symmetry.space_group_name_H-M   'P 1'
#
loop_
_entity.id
_entity.type
_entity.pdbx_description
1 polymer ?
#
loop_
_entity_poly.entity_id
_entity_poly.type
_entity_poly.pdbx_seq_one_letter_code
_entity_poly.pdbx_strand_id
1 'polypeptide(L)'
;MLKWNKISKILGIVADCITNIFTIFAFAAKQRELNKVNDYYHNVHNPLTIKYYKYDLIICIIFSLVYWVYLTGVFVYVIHLRNLGEISISDIAFIIFLTFLVTENEDIAAFRSAFTIMRIPQDTIDKENAAELKIFKGDIIFKDISFAYKEGSSVFQSLNLHMPVRKWVLSGIQVAVNPL
;
A
#
# COMPACT_ATOMS: atom_id res chain seq x y z
N MET A 1 1.60 -17.72 2.26
CA MET A 1 1.68 -17.61 0.79
C MET A 1 0.53 -18.35 0.08
N LEU A 2 0.27 -19.64 0.37
CA LEU A 2 -0.81 -20.43 -0.25
C LEU A 2 -2.24 -19.86 -0.06
N LYS A 3 -2.57 -19.30 1.11
CA LYS A 3 -3.87 -18.64 1.38
C LYS A 3 -4.10 -17.42 0.47
N TRP A 4 -3.12 -16.53 0.39
CA TRP A 4 -3.19 -15.30 -0.41
C TRP A 4 -3.34 -15.59 -1.91
N ASN A 5 -2.63 -16.59 -2.45
CA ASN A 5 -2.79 -16.99 -3.86
C ASN A 5 -4.21 -17.46 -4.19
N LYS A 6 -4.86 -18.19 -3.27
CA LYS A 6 -6.22 -18.71 -3.50
C LYS A 6 -7.31 -17.65 -3.29
N ILE A 7 -7.12 -16.72 -2.36
CA ILE A 7 -8.01 -15.55 -2.20
C ILE A 7 -7.89 -14.64 -3.43
N SER A 8 -6.67 -14.36 -3.88
CA SER A 8 -6.44 -13.57 -5.10
C SER A 8 -7.08 -14.21 -6.32
N LYS A 9 -7.13 -15.55 -6.40
CA LYS A 9 -7.79 -16.27 -7.50
C LYS A 9 -9.32 -16.08 -7.48
N ILE A 10 -9.96 -16.09 -6.32
CA ILE A 10 -11.40 -15.81 -6.20
C ILE A 10 -11.69 -14.35 -6.59
N LEU A 11 -10.88 -13.42 -6.08
CA LEU A 11 -11.01 -12.00 -6.42
C LEU A 11 -10.82 -11.76 -7.91
N GLY A 12 -9.88 -12.47 -8.54
CA GLY A 12 -9.69 -12.47 -9.99
C GLY A 12 -10.93 -12.94 -10.74
N ILE A 13 -11.51 -14.09 -10.36
CA ILE A 13 -12.74 -14.62 -10.98
C ILE A 13 -13.89 -13.63 -10.85
N VAL A 14 -14.05 -12.98 -9.68
CA VAL A 14 -15.09 -11.98 -9.44
C VAL A 14 -14.84 -10.72 -10.28
N ALA A 15 -13.61 -10.23 -10.33
CA ALA A 15 -13.23 -9.08 -11.16
C ALA A 15 -13.47 -9.34 -12.65
N ASP A 16 -13.18 -10.54 -13.14
CA ASP A 16 -13.45 -10.96 -14.51
C ASP A 16 -14.97 -10.98 -14.80
N CYS A 17 -15.78 -11.44 -13.84
CA CYS A 17 -17.24 -11.43 -13.97
C CYS A 17 -17.80 -10.01 -14.02
N ILE A 18 -17.26 -9.07 -13.25
CA ILE A 18 -17.66 -7.66 -13.25
C ILE A 18 -17.25 -7.00 -14.57
N THR A 19 -16.00 -7.21 -15.00
CA THR A 19 -15.47 -6.64 -16.24
C THR A 19 -16.25 -7.13 -17.46
N ASN A 20 -16.66 -8.40 -17.47
CA ASN A 20 -17.39 -9.03 -18.56
C ASN A 20 -18.90 -9.18 -18.30
N ILE A 21 -19.48 -8.34 -17.44
CA ILE A 21 -20.89 -8.49 -17.00
C ILE A 21 -21.88 -8.45 -18.17
N PHE A 22 -21.64 -7.59 -19.17
CA PHE A 22 -22.48 -7.50 -20.36
C PHE A 22 -22.42 -8.78 -21.21
N THR A 23 -21.24 -9.39 -21.34
CA THR A 23 -21.06 -10.68 -22.01
C THR A 23 -21.83 -11.79 -21.29
N ILE A 24 -21.79 -11.81 -19.96
CA ILE A 24 -22.53 -12.79 -19.15
C ILE A 24 -24.04 -12.67 -19.37
N PHE A 25 -24.57 -11.44 -19.46
CA PHE A 25 -25.98 -11.21 -19.78
C PHE A 25 -26.32 -11.59 -21.21
N ALA A 26 -25.49 -11.23 -22.19
CA ALA A 26 -25.70 -11.53 -23.61
C ALA A 26 -25.77 -13.04 -23.90
N PHE A 27 -24.99 -13.85 -23.18
CA PHE A 27 -24.97 -15.30 -23.34
C PHE A 27 -25.79 -16.06 -22.29
N ALA A 28 -26.62 -15.37 -21.49
CA ALA A 28 -27.39 -15.96 -20.38
C ALA A 28 -26.55 -16.87 -19.45
N ALA A 29 -25.25 -16.58 -19.30
CA ALA A 29 -24.28 -17.45 -18.64
C ALA A 29 -24.21 -17.26 -17.11
N LYS A 30 -25.08 -16.40 -16.54
CA LYS A 30 -25.06 -16.01 -15.12
C LYS A 30 -25.02 -17.21 -14.17
N GLN A 31 -25.88 -18.20 -14.39
CA GLN A 31 -25.95 -19.37 -13.51
C GLN A 31 -24.67 -20.22 -13.58
N ARG A 32 -24.06 -20.31 -14.76
CA ARG A 32 -22.82 -21.06 -14.96
C ARG A 32 -21.66 -20.42 -14.19
N GLU A 33 -21.51 -19.09 -14.27
CA GLU A 33 -20.43 -18.40 -13.56
C GLU A 33 -20.67 -18.39 -12.04
N LEU A 34 -21.92 -18.23 -11.57
CA LEU A 34 -22.26 -18.38 -10.15
C LEU A 34 -21.92 -19.77 -9.60
N ASN A 35 -22.25 -20.83 -10.34
CA ASN A 35 -21.93 -22.19 -9.94
C ASN A 35 -20.42 -22.42 -9.84
N LYS A 36 -19.62 -21.88 -10.77
CA LYS A 36 -18.15 -21.97 -10.69
C LYS A 36 -17.58 -21.27 -9.45
N VAL A 37 -18.07 -20.07 -9.12
CA VAL A 37 -17.65 -19.34 -7.91
C VAL A 37 -18.01 -20.13 -6.66
N ASN A 38 -19.23 -20.66 -6.60
CA ASN A 38 -19.71 -21.43 -5.47
C ASN A 38 -18.93 -22.73 -5.28
N ASP A 39 -18.67 -23.45 -6.37
CA ASP A 39 -17.88 -24.68 -6.37
C ASP A 39 -16.45 -24.43 -5.88
N TYR A 40 -15.80 -23.37 -6.37
CA TYR A 40 -14.47 -23.00 -5.90
C TYR A 40 -14.47 -22.58 -4.41
N TYR A 41 -15.49 -21.83 -3.98
CA TYR A 41 -15.63 -21.43 -2.58
C TYR A 41 -15.75 -22.64 -1.66
N HIS A 42 -16.61 -23.61 -1.98
CA HIS A 42 -16.81 -24.78 -1.15
C HIS A 42 -15.68 -25.80 -1.22
N ASN A 43 -15.15 -26.09 -2.41
CA ASN A 43 -14.15 -27.16 -2.59
C ASN A 43 -12.72 -26.71 -2.30
N VAL A 44 -12.44 -25.41 -2.46
CA VAL A 44 -11.07 -24.89 -2.34
C VAL A 44 -10.96 -23.94 -1.16
N HIS A 45 -11.78 -22.90 -1.06
CA HIS A 45 -11.63 -21.88 -0.02
C HIS A 45 -11.98 -22.42 1.37
N ASN A 46 -13.19 -22.97 1.53
CA ASN A 46 -13.73 -23.40 2.82
C ASN A 46 -12.83 -24.40 3.57
N PRO A 47 -12.41 -25.55 2.99
CA PRO A 47 -11.60 -26.52 3.71
C PRO A 47 -10.21 -26.00 4.08
N LEU A 48 -9.65 -25.10 3.26
CA LEU A 48 -8.37 -24.47 3.58
C LEU A 48 -8.52 -23.47 4.70
N THR A 49 -9.52 -22.59 4.60
CA THR A 49 -9.80 -21.57 5.62
C THR A 49 -10.06 -22.21 6.98
N ILE A 50 -10.84 -23.29 7.04
CA ILE A 50 -11.07 -24.07 8.26
C ILE A 50 -9.77 -24.65 8.82
N LYS A 51 -8.94 -25.29 7.99
CA LYS A 51 -7.64 -25.82 8.43
C LYS A 51 -6.72 -24.72 8.94
N TYR A 52 -6.64 -23.60 8.22
CA TYR A 52 -5.84 -22.45 8.62
C TYR A 52 -6.29 -21.91 9.98
N TYR A 53 -7.58 -21.64 10.18
CA TYR A 53 -8.08 -21.16 11.47
C TYR A 53 -7.85 -22.17 12.59
N LYS A 54 -7.94 -23.47 12.32
CA LYS A 54 -7.61 -24.50 13.32
C LYS A 54 -6.15 -24.45 13.75
N TYR A 55 -5.21 -24.39 12.79
CA TYR A 55 -3.78 -24.31 13.12
C TYR A 55 -3.42 -22.98 13.77
N ASP A 56 -3.99 -21.87 13.29
CA ASP A 56 -3.82 -20.55 13.86
C ASP A 56 -4.30 -20.52 15.32
N LEU A 57 -5.47 -21.09 15.60
CA LEU A 57 -6.01 -21.23 16.95
C LEU A 57 -5.09 -22.07 17.85
N ILE A 58 -4.60 -23.21 17.36
CA ILE A 58 -3.65 -24.06 18.12
C ILE A 58 -2.37 -23.29 18.44
N ILE A 59 -1.80 -22.59 17.45
CA ILE A 59 -0.60 -21.77 17.61
C ILE A 59 -0.85 -20.65 18.62
N CYS A 60 -1.97 -19.93 18.51
CA CYS A 60 -2.37 -18.89 19.44
C CYS A 60 -2.51 -19.41 20.88
N ILE A 61 -3.10 -20.60 21.07
CA ILE A 61 -3.18 -21.22 22.40
C ILE A 61 -1.79 -21.54 22.94
N ILE A 62 -0.91 -22.14 22.13
CA ILE A 62 0.46 -22.48 22.55
C ILE A 62 1.25 -21.22 22.91
N PHE A 63 1.24 -20.19 22.05
CA PHE A 63 1.91 -18.91 22.33
C PHE A 63 1.33 -18.22 23.56
N SER A 64 0.01 -18.26 23.75
CA SER A 64 -0.63 -17.73 24.94
C SER A 64 -0.14 -18.46 26.19
N LEU A 65 -0.09 -19.79 26.20
CA LEU A 65 0.43 -20.57 27.33
C LEU A 65 1.90 -20.25 27.63
N VAL A 66 2.75 -20.19 26.60
CA VAL A 66 4.16 -19.79 26.76
C VAL A 66 4.28 -18.37 27.32
N TYR A 67 3.44 -17.45 26.86
CA TYR A 67 3.40 -16.08 27.35
C TYR A 67 2.98 -15.99 28.82
N TRP A 68 1.99 -16.77 29.25
CA TRP A 68 1.60 -16.88 30.66
C TRP A 68 2.71 -17.45 31.54
N VAL A 69 3.43 -18.47 31.08
CA VAL A 69 4.60 -19.03 31.79
C VAL A 69 5.72 -17.98 31.88
N TYR A 70 5.96 -17.24 30.81
CA TYR A 70 6.94 -16.15 30.79
C TYR A 70 6.58 -15.03 31.80
N LEU A 71 5.33 -14.52 31.77
CA LEU A 71 4.87 -13.48 32.67
C LEU A 71 4.96 -13.91 34.14
N THR A 72 4.50 -15.13 34.44
CA THR A 72 4.58 -15.67 35.81
C THR A 72 6.03 -15.86 36.26
N GLY A 73 6.91 -16.33 35.38
CA GLY A 73 8.35 -16.45 35.64
C GLY A 73 9.00 -15.10 35.95
N VAL A 74 8.75 -14.07 35.13
CA VAL A 74 9.25 -12.71 35.37
C VAL A 74 8.70 -12.16 36.69
N PHE A 75 7.41 -12.36 36.97
CA PHE A 75 6.79 -11.85 38.18
C PHE A 75 7.39 -12.48 39.46
N VAL A 76 7.57 -13.80 39.46
CA VAL A 76 8.23 -14.52 40.58
C VAL A 76 9.68 -14.08 40.73
N TYR A 77 10.41 -13.92 39.62
CA TYR A 77 11.81 -13.50 39.64
C TYR A 77 11.98 -12.08 40.22
N VAL A 78 11.11 -11.14 39.83
CA VAL A 78 11.12 -9.77 40.36
C VAL A 78 10.79 -9.75 41.85
N ILE A 79 9.83 -10.55 42.32
CA ILE A 79 9.54 -10.69 43.77
C ILE A 79 10.75 -11.25 44.51
N HIS A 80 11.42 -12.25 43.94
CA HIS A 80 12.61 -12.85 44.55
C HIS A 80 13.75 -11.83 44.69
N LEU A 81 14.07 -11.08 43.64
CA LEU A 81 15.07 -10.00 43.68
C LEU A 81 14.69 -8.90 44.67
N ARG A 82 13.39 -8.57 44.77
CA ARG A 82 12.91 -7.59 45.74
C ARG A 82 13.11 -8.05 47.17
N ASN A 83 12.88 -9.34 47.45
CA ASN A 83 13.09 -9.93 48.78
C ASN A 83 14.58 -9.95 49.18
N LEU A 84 15.49 -10.07 48.21
CA LEU A 84 16.94 -9.95 48.43
C LEU A 84 17.40 -8.50 48.63
N GLY A 85 16.54 -7.51 48.34
CA GLY A 85 16.85 -6.09 48.45
C GLY A 85 17.71 -5.55 47.31
N GLU A 86 17.95 -6.32 46.26
CA GLU A 86 18.79 -5.92 45.12
C GLU A 86 18.12 -4.88 44.21
N ILE A 87 16.78 -4.79 44.22
CA ILE A 87 16.01 -3.90 43.36
C ILE A 87 15.08 -2.97 44.14
N SER A 88 14.93 -1.74 43.65
CA SER A 88 14.00 -0.74 44.18
C SER A 88 12.58 -0.95 43.63
N ILE A 89 11.59 -0.27 44.22
CA ILE A 89 10.20 -0.28 43.72
C ILE A 89 10.12 0.33 42.31
N SER A 90 11.01 1.28 41.99
CA SER A 90 11.07 1.90 40.65
C SER A 90 11.50 0.90 39.58
N ASP A 91 12.42 0.00 39.91
CA ASP A 91 12.93 -0.99 38.96
C ASP A 91 11.85 -2.00 38.57
N ILE A 92 10.97 -2.37 39.51
CA ILE A 92 9.80 -3.21 39.27
C ILE A 92 8.87 -2.54 38.24
N ALA A 93 8.54 -1.26 38.44
CA ALA A 93 7.69 -0.51 37.52
C ALA A 93 8.30 -0.43 36.11
N PHE A 94 9.62 -0.23 36.04
CA PHE A 94 10.35 -0.20 34.77
C PHE A 94 10.34 -1.55 34.04
N ILE A 95 10.56 -2.66 34.76
CA ILE A 95 10.56 -4.01 34.18
C ILE A 95 9.17 -4.38 33.64
N ILE A 96 8.10 -4.04 34.37
CA ILE A 96 6.71 -4.28 33.92
C ILE A 96 6.42 -3.46 32.65
N PHE A 97 6.79 -2.17 32.64
CA PHE A 97 6.60 -1.30 31.48
C PHE A 97 7.35 -1.82 30.24
N LEU A 98 8.62 -2.19 30.41
CA LEU A 98 9.45 -2.72 29.33
C LEU A 98 8.88 -4.04 28.78
N THR A 99 8.36 -4.90 29.64
CA THR A 99 7.73 -6.17 29.23
C THR A 99 6.51 -5.93 28.34
N PHE A 100 5.70 -4.92 28.65
CA PHE A 100 4.53 -4.56 27.84
C PHE A 100 4.93 -4.01 26.47
N LEU A 101 5.91 -3.08 26.43
CA LEU A 101 6.38 -2.45 25.20
C LEU A 101 6.90 -3.48 24.17
N VAL A 102 7.62 -4.50 24.64
CA VAL A 102 8.16 -5.57 23.78
C VAL A 102 7.07 -6.44 23.15
N THR A 103 5.84 -6.44 23.68
CA THR A 103 4.74 -7.26 23.12
C THR A 103 3.96 -6.59 21.98
N GLU A 104 4.01 -5.26 21.88
CA GLU A 104 3.33 -4.47 20.83
C GLU A 104 4.25 -4.23 19.62
N ASN A 105 4.58 -5.27 18.84
CA ASN A 105 5.48 -5.16 17.68
C ASN A 105 4.77 -4.99 16.31
N GLU A 106 3.44 -4.88 16.26
CA GLU A 106 2.70 -4.83 14.98
C GLU A 106 3.02 -3.59 14.12
N ASP A 107 3.53 -2.52 14.73
CA ASP A 107 3.74 -1.24 14.05
C ASP A 107 5.00 -1.17 13.17
N ILE A 108 5.91 -2.15 13.27
CA ILE A 108 7.20 -2.11 12.55
C ILE A 108 7.01 -2.24 11.03
N ALA A 109 6.01 -3.02 10.58
CA ALA A 109 5.75 -3.20 9.16
C ALA A 109 5.14 -1.95 8.52
N ALA A 110 4.14 -1.34 9.17
CA ALA A 110 3.53 -0.09 8.73
C ALA A 110 4.55 1.06 8.71
N PHE A 111 5.40 1.13 9.74
CA PHE A 111 6.51 2.08 9.80
C PHE A 111 7.49 1.91 8.63
N ARG A 112 7.91 0.68 8.30
CA ARG A 112 8.80 0.43 7.16
C ARG A 112 8.20 0.89 5.83
N SER A 113 6.90 0.69 5.61
CA SER A 113 6.21 1.17 4.40
C SER A 113 6.18 2.70 4.33
N ALA A 114 5.80 3.37 5.42
CA ALA A 114 5.80 4.84 5.48
C ALA A 114 7.21 5.41 5.28
N PHE A 115 8.21 4.82 5.93
CA PHE A 115 9.61 5.23 5.83
C PHE A 115 10.19 5.08 4.41
N THR A 116 9.72 4.08 3.66
CA THR A 116 10.13 3.89 2.26
C THR A 116 9.66 5.06 1.39
N ILE A 117 8.44 5.57 1.61
CA ILE A 117 7.90 6.73 0.86
C ILE A 117 8.71 7.99 1.19
N MET A 118 9.06 8.20 2.46
CA MET A 118 9.87 9.35 2.88
C MET A 118 11.29 9.34 2.29
N ARG A 119 11.80 8.16 1.92
CA ARG A 119 13.11 7.99 1.27
C ARG A 119 13.08 8.15 -0.25
N ILE A 120 11.90 8.29 -0.85
CA ILE A 120 11.83 8.58 -2.28
C ILE A 120 12.50 9.94 -2.49
N PRO A 121 13.59 10.01 -3.29
CA PRO A 121 14.25 11.27 -3.56
C PRO A 121 13.22 12.25 -4.13
N GLN A 122 13.11 13.43 -3.52
CA GLN A 122 12.23 14.46 -4.00
C GLN A 122 12.87 15.08 -5.25
N ASP A 123 12.22 14.95 -6.40
CA ASP A 123 12.67 15.54 -7.67
C ASP A 123 12.45 17.06 -7.76
N THR A 124 12.15 17.73 -6.64
CA THR A 124 12.07 19.20 -6.58
C THR A 124 13.47 19.79 -6.57
N ILE A 125 14.02 19.88 -7.78
CA ILE A 125 15.28 20.48 -8.16
C ILE A 125 15.03 21.99 -8.32
N ASP A 126 14.70 22.69 -7.24
CA ASP A 126 14.88 24.14 -7.27
C ASP A 126 16.38 24.38 -7.38
N LYS A 127 16.77 25.21 -8.36
CA LYS A 127 18.18 25.60 -8.49
C LYS A 127 18.60 26.36 -7.23
N GLU A 128 19.85 26.22 -6.83
CA GLU A 128 20.40 27.06 -5.76
C GLU A 128 20.16 28.55 -6.11
N ASN A 129 19.52 29.28 -5.19
CA ASN A 129 19.07 30.67 -5.38
C ASN A 129 17.99 30.87 -6.45
N ALA A 130 17.04 29.94 -6.59
CA ALA A 130 15.86 30.14 -7.42
C ALA A 130 15.16 31.47 -7.06
N ALA A 131 15.07 32.37 -8.03
CA ALA A 131 14.42 33.66 -7.84
C ALA A 131 12.90 33.46 -7.71
N GLU A 132 12.27 34.24 -6.83
CA GLU A 132 10.82 34.28 -6.71
C GLU A 132 10.18 34.71 -8.04
N LEU A 133 9.23 33.90 -8.54
CA LEU A 133 8.53 34.20 -9.77
C LEU A 133 7.56 35.37 -9.58
N LYS A 134 7.95 36.56 -10.07
CA LYS A 134 7.10 37.76 -10.06
C LYS A 134 6.41 37.95 -11.40
N ILE A 135 5.10 37.71 -11.45
CA ILE A 135 4.30 37.78 -12.67
C ILE A 135 3.64 39.16 -12.79
N PHE A 136 4.06 39.96 -13.77
CA PHE A 136 3.49 41.28 -14.06
C PHE A 136 2.52 41.28 -15.26
N LYS A 137 2.71 40.34 -16.20
CA LYS A 137 1.87 40.11 -17.38
C LYS A 137 1.79 38.60 -17.61
N GLY A 138 0.59 38.05 -17.81
CA GLY A 138 0.36 36.62 -18.02
C GLY A 138 0.70 36.15 -19.44
N ASP A 139 1.91 36.45 -19.91
CA ASP A 139 2.42 36.03 -21.21
C ASP A 139 3.14 34.68 -21.08
N ILE A 140 2.73 33.68 -21.85
CA ILE A 140 3.25 32.30 -21.74
C ILE A 140 3.90 31.90 -23.06
N ILE A 141 5.17 31.48 -22.99
CA ILE A 141 5.98 31.09 -24.15
C ILE A 141 6.50 29.66 -23.94
N PHE A 142 6.09 28.75 -24.82
CA PHE A 142 6.75 27.47 -25.03
C PHE A 142 7.79 27.65 -26.14
N LYS A 143 9.06 27.38 -25.84
CA LYS A 143 10.16 27.50 -26.80
C LYS A 143 10.90 26.17 -26.89
N ASP A 144 10.74 25.50 -28.01
CA ASP A 144 11.40 24.23 -28.34
C ASP A 144 11.28 23.16 -27.25
N ILE A 145 10.04 22.93 -26.78
CA ILE A 145 9.79 22.01 -25.67
C ILE A 145 9.38 20.64 -26.22
N SER A 146 10.00 19.58 -25.69
CA SER A 146 9.62 18.20 -25.95
C SER A 146 9.19 17.52 -24.66
N PHE A 147 8.15 16.70 -24.71
CA PHE A 147 7.62 16.02 -23.52
C PHE A 147 7.28 14.55 -23.81
N ALA A 148 7.57 13.69 -22.84
CA ALA A 148 7.25 12.28 -22.86
C ALA A 148 6.96 11.79 -21.44
N TYR A 149 5.93 10.96 -21.25
CA TYR A 149 5.64 10.34 -19.95
C TYR A 149 6.63 9.22 -19.60
N LYS A 150 7.17 8.57 -20.63
CA LYS A 150 8.21 7.54 -20.54
C LYS A 150 9.15 7.72 -21.72
N GLU A 151 10.38 7.27 -21.55
CA GLU A 151 11.36 7.26 -22.62
C GLU A 151 10.80 6.48 -23.82
N GLY A 152 10.85 7.10 -25.01
CA GLY A 152 10.30 6.52 -26.24
C GLY A 152 8.79 6.75 -26.49
N SER A 153 8.01 7.27 -25.53
CA SER A 153 6.59 7.62 -25.76
C SER A 153 6.37 9.13 -25.72
N SER A 154 6.94 9.82 -26.72
CA SER A 154 6.83 11.27 -26.83
C SER A 154 5.40 11.70 -27.16
N VAL A 155 4.88 12.65 -26.40
CA VAL A 155 3.55 13.25 -26.60
C VAL A 155 3.64 14.39 -27.60
N PHE A 156 4.70 15.21 -27.51
CA PHE A 156 5.04 16.22 -28.51
C PHE A 156 6.55 16.47 -28.53
N GLN A 157 7.04 16.90 -29.69
CA GLN A 157 8.45 17.21 -29.92
C GLN A 157 8.57 18.61 -30.51
N SER A 158 9.56 19.37 -30.05
CA SER A 158 9.92 20.71 -30.55
C SER A 158 8.74 21.70 -30.60
N LEU A 159 7.89 21.70 -29.57
CA LEU A 159 6.73 22.59 -29.49
C LEU A 159 7.15 24.04 -29.27
N ASN A 160 6.72 24.90 -30.19
CA ASN A 160 6.86 26.35 -30.09
C ASN A 160 5.46 26.98 -30.10
N LEU A 161 5.08 27.63 -29.00
CA LEU A 161 3.75 28.24 -28.83
C LEU A 161 3.86 29.51 -28.01
N HIS A 162 3.25 30.59 -28.51
CA HIS A 162 3.14 31.85 -27.79
C HIS A 162 1.68 32.17 -27.50
N MET A 163 1.37 32.36 -26.22
CA MET A 163 0.04 32.70 -25.74
C MET A 163 0.05 34.10 -25.12
N PRO A 164 -0.34 35.13 -25.89
CA PRO A 164 -0.33 36.51 -25.43
C PRO A 164 -1.48 36.80 -24.46
N VAL A 165 -1.28 37.84 -23.66
CA VAL A 165 -2.22 38.31 -22.63
C VAL A 165 -3.63 38.55 -23.21
N ARG A 166 -4.66 38.04 -22.54
CA ARG A 166 -6.10 38.19 -22.88
C ARG A 166 -6.52 37.59 -24.23
N LYS A 167 -5.96 36.45 -24.66
CA LYS A 167 -6.57 35.59 -25.68
C LYS A 167 -7.09 34.29 -25.09
N TRP A 168 -8.35 33.95 -25.39
CA TRP A 168 -8.91 32.64 -25.11
C TRP A 168 -8.33 31.63 -26.09
N VAL A 169 -7.57 30.65 -25.57
CA VAL A 169 -7.10 29.52 -26.38
C VAL A 169 -8.15 28.41 -26.25
N LEU A 170 -8.95 28.22 -27.29
CA LEU A 170 -9.75 27.00 -27.44
C LEU A 170 -8.76 25.87 -27.78
N SER A 171 -8.64 24.87 -26.91
CA SER A 171 -7.75 23.73 -27.10
C SER A 171 -8.28 22.78 -28.19
N GLY A 172 -8.29 23.24 -29.44
CA GLY A 172 -8.40 22.43 -30.63
C GLY A 172 -7.04 22.41 -31.31
N ILE A 173 -6.14 21.54 -30.85
CA ILE A 173 -4.82 21.39 -31.46
C ILE A 173 -5.02 20.75 -32.84
N GLN A 174 -5.06 21.56 -33.90
CA GLN A 174 -4.76 21.12 -35.26
C GLN A 174 -3.24 21.20 -35.43
N VAL A 175 -2.59 20.04 -35.31
CA VAL A 175 -1.18 19.89 -35.69
C VAL A 175 -1.11 20.06 -37.20
N ALA A 176 -0.56 21.17 -37.67
CA ALA A 176 -0.15 21.32 -39.06
C ALA A 176 1.06 20.41 -39.28
N VAL A 177 0.82 19.26 -39.90
CA VAL A 177 1.87 18.42 -40.47
C VAL A 177 2.39 19.15 -41.70
N ASN A 178 3.62 19.67 -41.64
CA ASN A 178 4.33 20.15 -42.83
C ASN A 178 4.64 18.95 -43.73
N PRO A 179 4.21 18.92 -45.00
CA PRO A 179 4.81 18.05 -45.99
C PRO A 179 6.18 18.62 -46.39
N LEU A 180 7.10 17.70 -46.70
CA LEU A 180 8.43 17.94 -47.26
C LEU A 180 8.39 18.82 -48.52
#